data_AF-A0AB38BQL5-F1
#
_entry.id   AF-A0AB38BQL5-F1
#
_cell.length_a   1.000
_cell.length_b   1.000
_cell.length_c   1.000
_cell.angle_alpha   90.00
_cell.angle_beta   90.00
_cell.angle_gamma   90.00
#
_symmetry.space_group_name_H-M   'P 1'
#
loop_
_entity.id
_entity.type
_entity.pdbx_description
1 polymer ?
#
loop_
_entity_poly.entity_id
_entity_poly.type
_entity_poly.pdbx_seq_one_letter_code
_entity_poly.pdbx_strand_id
1 'polypeptide(L)'
;MLVPELTRQYDEAFQQFDVLVMPTMPFVATTLTAADAPIEEYVHSALNMLANTAPFDLTGHPATSIPAGLADGLPVAMMIVAPRFKDALALRVAQAYETARGTFPTPPGV
;
A
#
# COMPACT_ATOMS: atom_id res chain seq x y z
N MET A 1 1.39 -19.33 16.26
CA MET A 1 0.16 -18.84 15.60
C MET A 1 0.41 -17.37 15.26
N LEU A 2 0.81 -17.07 14.02
CA LEU A 2 1.44 -15.78 13.67
C LEU A 2 0.44 -14.61 13.53
N VAL A 3 -0.79 -14.87 13.08
CA VAL A 3 -1.76 -13.81 12.80
C VAL A 3 -2.21 -13.05 14.06
N PRO A 4 -2.61 -13.69 15.18
CA PRO A 4 -3.05 -12.94 16.36
C PRO A 4 -1.95 -12.11 17.01
N GLU A 5 -0.69 -12.58 16.92
CA GLU A 5 0.46 -11.81 17.40
C GLU A 5 0.72 -10.58 16.52
N LEU A 6 0.65 -10.72 15.19
CA LEU A 6 0.78 -9.59 14.28
C LEU A 6 -0.37 -8.58 14.45
N THR A 7 -1.61 -9.06 14.61
CA THR A 7 -2.76 -8.21 14.93
C THR A 7 -2.52 -7.42 16.21
N ARG A 8 -2.03 -8.07 17.28
CA ARG A 8 -1.70 -7.42 18.56
C ARG A 8 -0.66 -6.31 18.38
N GLN A 9 0.39 -6.56 17.59
CA GLN A 9 1.45 -5.57 17.35
C GLN A 9 0.94 -4.32 16.63
N TYR A 10 0.06 -4.47 15.62
CA TYR A 10 -0.57 -3.32 14.98
C TYR A 10 -1.54 -2.60 15.93
N ASP A 11 -2.37 -3.33 16.67
CA ASP A 11 -3.29 -2.75 17.67
C ASP A 11 -2.52 -1.94 18.75
N GLU A 12 -1.32 -2.37 19.13
CA GLU A 12 -0.44 -1.64 20.05
C GLU A 12 0.12 -0.36 19.44
N ALA A 13 0.54 -0.38 18.17
CA ALA A 13 0.97 0.82 17.48
C ALA A 13 -0.16 1.87 17.41
N PHE A 14 -1.41 1.43 17.26
CA PHE A 14 -2.58 2.31 17.26
C PHE A 14 -2.92 2.92 18.63
N GLN A 15 -2.25 2.51 19.72
CA GLN A 15 -2.34 3.21 21.01
C GLN A 15 -1.55 4.52 21.00
N GLN A 16 -0.59 4.66 20.07
CA GLN A 16 0.29 5.82 19.96
C GLN A 16 -0.02 6.69 18.73
N PHE A 17 -0.53 6.08 17.66
CA PHE A 17 -0.78 6.75 16.39
C PHE A 17 -2.22 6.52 15.92
N ASP A 18 -2.85 7.55 15.35
CA ASP A 18 -4.21 7.43 14.79
C ASP A 18 -4.24 6.55 13.52
N VAL A 19 -3.18 6.59 12.73
CA VAL A 19 -2.97 5.82 11.51
C VAL A 19 -1.50 5.45 11.37
N LEU A 20 -1.21 4.39 10.62
CA LEU A 20 0.13 4.02 10.18
C LEU A 20 0.28 4.35 8.70
N VAL A 21 1.47 4.77 8.28
CA VAL A 21 1.77 5.07 6.88
C VAL A 21 3.04 4.39 6.41
N MET A 22 3.03 3.91 5.17
CA MET A 22 4.18 3.28 4.52
C MET A 22 4.03 3.34 3.00
N PRO A 23 5.09 3.11 2.20
CA PRO A 23 4.94 2.90 0.77
C PRO A 23 4.00 1.71 0.49
N THR A 24 3.07 1.85 -0.45
CA THR A 24 2.19 0.73 -0.83
C THR A 24 3.00 -0.39 -1.49
N MET A 25 3.87 -0.01 -2.43
CA MET A 25 4.76 -0.90 -3.16
C MET A 25 6.22 -0.47 -2.94
N PRO A 26 7.17 -1.40 -2.89
CA PRO A 26 8.59 -1.08 -2.65
C PRO A 26 9.33 -0.58 -3.91
N PHE A 27 8.70 -0.64 -5.08
CA PHE A 27 9.26 -0.20 -6.37
C PHE A 27 8.16 0.32 -7.29
N VAL A 28 8.56 1.04 -8.34
CA VAL A 28 7.68 1.49 -9.44
C VAL A 28 7.32 0.33 -10.37
N ALA A 29 6.33 0.54 -11.24
CA ALA A 29 5.93 -0.48 -12.22
C ALA A 29 7.12 -1.04 -13.01
N THR A 30 7.25 -2.37 -13.04
CA THR A 30 8.28 -3.08 -13.81
C THR A 30 7.77 -3.43 -15.20
N THR A 31 8.68 -3.81 -16.09
CA THR A 31 8.30 -4.40 -17.38
C THR A 31 7.57 -5.72 -17.16
N LEU A 32 6.69 -6.07 -18.11
CA LEU A 32 6.01 -7.36 -18.08
C LEU A 32 7.01 -8.50 -18.17
N THR A 33 6.81 -9.50 -17.33
CA THR A 33 7.53 -10.78 -17.40
C THR A 33 7.24 -11.45 -18.75
N ALA A 34 8.27 -12.05 -19.36
CA ALA A 34 8.13 -12.71 -20.65
C ALA A 34 7.13 -13.88 -20.58
N ALA A 35 6.42 -14.14 -21.67
CA ALA A 35 5.39 -15.19 -21.72
C ALA A 35 5.96 -16.61 -21.55
N ASP A 36 7.23 -16.79 -21.90
CA ASP A 36 8.01 -18.03 -21.80
C ASP A 36 9.01 -18.01 -20.63
N ALA A 37 8.88 -17.05 -19.71
CA ALA A 37 9.75 -16.97 -18.55
C ALA A 37 9.66 -18.24 -17.67
N PRO A 38 10.76 -18.62 -17.01
CA PRO A 38 10.73 -19.70 -16.01
C PRO A 38 9.67 -19.45 -14.94
N ILE A 39 9.09 -20.52 -14.42
CA ILE A 39 8.03 -20.42 -13.40
C ILE A 39 8.51 -19.69 -12.15
N GLU A 40 9.78 -19.85 -11.77
CA GLU A 40 10.39 -19.19 -10.63
C GLU A 40 10.43 -17.66 -10.82
N GLU A 41 10.75 -17.20 -12.03
CA GLU A 41 10.75 -15.77 -12.36
C GLU A 41 9.34 -15.21 -12.37
N TYR A 42 8.39 -15.95 -12.95
CA TYR A 42 6.99 -15.58 -12.96
C TYR A 42 6.44 -15.41 -11.55
N VAL A 43 6.63 -16.41 -10.69
CA VAL A 43 6.20 -16.40 -9.28
C VAL A 43 6.87 -15.27 -8.50
N HIS A 44 8.17 -15.05 -8.70
CA HIS A 44 8.88 -13.94 -8.05
C HIS A 44 8.29 -12.59 -8.46
N SER A 45 8.12 -12.33 -9.77
CA SER A 45 7.55 -11.06 -10.25
C SER A 45 6.11 -10.84 -9.79
N ALA A 46 5.35 -11.92 -9.55
CA ALA A 46 3.96 -11.86 -9.16
C ALA A 46 3.74 -11.64 -7.65
N LEU A 47 4.75 -11.89 -6.79
CA LEU A 47 4.59 -11.88 -5.34
C LEU A 47 5.58 -10.95 -4.60
N ASN A 48 6.62 -10.47 -5.28
CA ASN A 48 7.68 -9.64 -4.69
C ASN A 48 7.22 -8.27 -4.15
N MET A 49 6.01 -7.83 -4.49
CA MET A 49 5.45 -6.53 -4.08
C MET A 49 4.59 -6.58 -2.81
N LEU A 50 4.24 -7.78 -2.31
CA LEU A 50 3.18 -7.96 -1.32
C LEU A 50 3.58 -7.71 0.14
N ALA A 51 4.85 -7.38 0.39
CA ALA A 51 5.41 -7.33 1.74
C ALA A 51 4.66 -6.37 2.69
N ASN A 52 4.23 -5.21 2.18
CA ASN A 52 3.47 -4.24 2.97
C ASN A 52 1.96 -4.49 2.93
N THR A 53 1.40 -5.00 1.83
CA THR A 53 -0.05 -5.09 1.64
C THR A 53 -0.67 -6.34 2.29
N ALA A 54 -0.08 -7.52 2.06
CA ALA A 54 -0.61 -8.80 2.54
C ALA A 54 -0.82 -8.89 4.08
N PRO A 55 0.02 -8.26 4.94
CA PRO A 55 -0.25 -8.21 6.37
C PRO A 55 -1.64 -7.67 6.74
N PHE A 56 -2.19 -6.75 5.96
CA PHE A 56 -3.48 -6.11 6.27
C PHE A 56 -4.68 -6.92 5.80
N ASP A 57 -4.52 -7.76 4.76
CA ASP A 57 -5.50 -8.81 4.43
C ASP A 57 -5.62 -9.84 5.56
N LEU A 58 -4.49 -10.22 6.18
CA LEU A 58 -4.47 -11.20 7.27
C LEU A 58 -5.02 -10.65 8.58
N THR A 59 -4.63 -9.41 8.93
CA THR A 59 -5.02 -8.80 10.21
C THR A 59 -6.38 -8.11 10.18
N GLY A 60 -6.91 -7.82 8.99
CA GLY A 60 -8.22 -7.20 8.77
C GLY A 60 -8.26 -5.70 9.07
N HIS A 61 -7.10 -5.03 9.16
CA HIS A 61 -7.07 -3.58 9.32
C HIS A 61 -7.38 -2.89 7.99
N PRO A 62 -8.22 -1.84 7.98
CA PRO A 62 -8.48 -1.08 6.77
C PRO A 62 -7.21 -0.37 6.29
N ALA A 63 -6.87 -0.58 5.02
CA ALA A 63 -5.72 0.04 4.36
C ALA A 63 -6.17 0.71 3.06
N THR A 64 -5.81 1.98 2.85
CA THR A 64 -6.10 2.74 1.63
C THR A 64 -4.80 3.19 0.98
N SER A 65 -4.64 2.91 -0.31
CA SER A 65 -3.51 3.38 -1.11
C SER A 65 -3.89 4.61 -1.92
N ILE A 66 -3.05 5.64 -1.88
CA ILE A 66 -3.24 6.89 -2.62
C ILE A 66 -1.96 7.32 -3.36
N PRO A 67 -2.07 7.95 -4.54
CA PRO A 67 -0.90 8.43 -5.27
C PRO A 67 -0.12 9.49 -4.48
N ALA A 68 1.16 9.23 -4.26
CA ALA A 68 2.05 10.07 -3.44
C ALA A 68 3.04 10.89 -4.27
N GLY A 69 3.28 10.52 -5.53
CA GLY A 69 4.17 11.24 -6.43
C GLY A 69 4.55 10.41 -7.64
N LEU A 70 5.63 10.82 -8.30
CA LEU A 70 6.28 10.08 -9.36
C LEU A 70 7.71 9.74 -8.94
N ALA A 71 8.16 8.53 -9.25
CA ALA A 71 9.57 8.15 -9.27
C ALA A 71 9.87 7.61 -10.67
N ASP A 72 10.95 8.09 -11.30
CA ASP A 72 11.31 7.72 -12.68
C ASP A 72 10.18 7.91 -13.70
N GLY A 73 9.33 8.92 -13.47
CA GLY A 73 8.15 9.20 -14.31
C GLY A 73 6.97 8.25 -14.10
N LEU A 74 7.05 7.29 -13.19
CA LEU A 74 6.01 6.32 -12.87
C LEU A 74 5.33 6.63 -11.52
N PRO A 75 4.02 6.37 -11.37
CA PRO A 75 3.31 6.59 -10.11
C PRO A 75 3.86 5.77 -8.94
N VAL A 76 4.03 6.43 -7.79
CA VAL A 76 4.25 5.80 -6.48
C VAL A 76 3.11 6.14 -5.54
N ALA A 77 2.86 5.29 -4.54
CA ALA A 77 1.72 5.43 -3.64
C ALA A 77 2.10 5.29 -2.17
N MET A 78 1.37 6.01 -1.33
CA MET A 78 1.39 5.88 0.12
C MET A 78 0.17 5.08 0.56
N MET A 79 0.41 4.08 1.39
CA MET A 79 -0.64 3.31 2.06
C MET A 79 -0.88 3.89 3.45
N ILE A 80 -2.14 4.12 3.76
CA ILE A 80 -2.62 4.60 5.07
C ILE A 80 -3.44 3.47 5.69
N VAL A 81 -3.04 3.02 6.87
CA VAL A 81 -3.70 1.95 7.61
C VAL A 81 -4.31 2.51 8.88
N ALA A 82 -5.57 2.19 9.14
CA ALA A 82 -6.29 2.63 10.34
C ALA A 82 -6.66 1.44 11.24
N PRO A 83 -7.05 1.69 12.51
CA PRO A 83 -7.60 0.65 13.36
C PRO A 83 -8.82 -0.03 12.73
N ARG A 84 -9.08 -1.28 13.11
CA ARG A 84 -10.23 -2.05 12.61
C ARG A 84 -11.54 -1.26 12.74
N PHE A 85 -12.36 -1.31 11.69
CA PHE A 85 -13.64 -0.60 11.55
C PHE A 85 -13.55 0.93 11.53
N LYS A 86 -12.35 1.49 11.31
CA LYS A 86 -12.14 2.94 11.15
C LYS A 86 -11.80 3.33 9.72
N ASP A 87 -12.44 2.72 8.73
CA ASP A 87 -12.28 3.02 7.30
C ASP A 87 -12.45 4.52 7.00
N ALA A 88 -13.44 5.15 7.63
CA ALA A 88 -13.67 6.59 7.51
C ALA A 88 -12.47 7.44 7.95
N LEU A 89 -11.67 6.97 8.93
CA LEU A 89 -10.45 7.64 9.36
C LEU A 89 -9.37 7.53 8.27
N ALA A 90 -9.14 6.35 7.71
CA ALA A 90 -8.17 6.15 6.62
C ALA A 90 -8.52 7.03 5.41
N LEU A 91 -9.79 7.04 5.00
CA LEU A 91 -10.27 7.87 3.89
C LEU A 91 -10.17 9.37 4.18
N ARG A 92 -10.42 9.82 5.42
CA ARG A 92 -10.26 11.22 5.81
C ARG A 92 -8.81 11.69 5.75
N VAL A 93 -7.87 10.84 6.20
CA VAL A 93 -6.43 11.15 6.08
C VAL A 93 -6.00 11.15 4.61
N ALA A 94 -6.47 10.19 3.82
CA ALA A 94 -6.23 10.15 2.37
C ALA A 94 -6.70 11.46 1.69
N GLN A 95 -7.93 11.89 1.96
CA GLN A 95 -8.47 13.13 1.42
C GLN A 95 -7.66 14.37 1.86
N ALA A 96 -7.26 14.43 3.13
CA ALA A 96 -6.44 15.53 3.65
C ALA A 96 -5.08 15.59 2.94
N TYR A 97 -4.46 14.42 2.71
CA TYR A 97 -3.22 14.33 1.95
C TYR A 97 -3.41 14.78 0.50
N GLU A 98 -4.43 14.30 -0.20
CA GLU A 98 -4.69 14.69 -1.59
C GLU A 98 -4.95 16.19 -1.73
N THR A 99 -5.66 16.78 -0.77
CA THR A 99 -5.91 18.23 -0.71
C THR A 99 -4.60 19.01 -0.54
N ALA A 100 -3.71 18.54 0.34
CA ALA A 100 -2.42 19.19 0.58
C ALA A 100 -1.42 19.00 -0.58
N ARG A 101 -1.40 17.80 -1.19
CA ARG A 101 -0.58 17.46 -2.36
C ARG A 101 -1.04 18.23 -3.61
N GLY A 102 -2.35 18.44 -3.75
CA GLY A 102 -2.97 18.99 -4.95
C GLY A 102 -3.25 17.92 -6.01
N THR A 103 -3.49 18.36 -7.25
CA THR A 103 -3.84 17.49 -8.38
C THR A 103 -2.70 16.51 -8.71
N PHE A 104 -3.03 15.23 -8.87
CA PHE A 104 -2.09 14.23 -9.36
C PHE A 104 -2.10 14.23 -10.89
N PRO A 105 -0.94 14.13 -11.57
CA PRO A 105 -0.88 14.15 -13.02
C PRO A 105 -1.61 12.94 -13.63
N THR A 106 -2.37 13.21 -14.68
CA THR A 106 -3.00 12.18 -15.51
C THR A 106 -1.94 11.46 -16.35
N PRO A 107 -2.04 10.14 -16.58
CA PRO A 107 -1.15 9.44 -17.49
C PRO A 107 -1.14 10.06 -18.90
N PRO A 108 -0.06 9.94 -19.67
CA PRO A 108 -0.04 10.36 -21.07
C PRO A 108 -1.02 9.52 -21.90
N GLY A 109 -1.77 10.15 -22.80
CA GLY A 109 -2.61 9.45 -23.79
C GLY A 109 -4.02 9.06 -23.31
N VAL A 110 -4.45 9.57 -22.16
CA VAL A 110 -5.85 9.57 -21.69
C VAL A 110 -6.45 10.97 -21.73
#